data_AF-A0AAX2LWW7-F1
#
_entry.id   AF-A0AAX2LWW7-F1
#
_cell.length_a   1.000
_cell.length_b   1.000
_cell.length_c   1.000
_cell.angle_alpha   90.00
_cell.angle_beta   90.00
_cell.angle_gamma   90.00
#
_symmetry.space_group_name_H-M   'P 1'
#
loop_
_entity.id
_entity.type
_entity.pdbx_description
1 polymer ?
#
loop_
_entity_poly.entity_id
_entity_poly.type
_entity_poly.pdbx_seq_one_letter_code
_entity_poly.pdbx_strand_id
1 'polypeptide(L)'
;MKKPFYKLKRFYIPCGVLIALIIFISLTYHFLHRPLELIFWDRYYHEKEYQNAKDIYKLFKSNEEEFKKVFVEQNLNQELKLNQKELLNYMHNFKKDFKFMQILGLDNAYLVALKNKDVLFGLQMQNNLNYFYLASNSTTNLKEINNYLNVADELLVFMSEIEKLPSKYNLGKIMFEINFMTYNILFFGFTLDINLMCSIPQKEQLLKNMINSYKKINLFHDADLKFQDQELYEAIYVTKKLNYFINFAKGRLNACGR
;
A
#
# COMPACT_ATOMS: atom_id res chain seq x y z
N MET A 1 69.80 -0.89 12.64
CA MET A 1 68.66 -1.82 12.49
C MET A 1 67.34 -1.03 12.45
N LYS A 2 66.71 -0.86 11.28
CA LYS A 2 65.41 -0.17 11.16
C LYS A 2 64.33 -1.16 10.67
N LYS A 3 63.37 -1.40 11.58
CA LYS A 3 61.92 -1.61 11.36
C LYS A 3 61.44 -2.93 10.73
N PRO A 4 61.09 -3.96 11.55
CA PRO A 4 60.12 -4.98 11.16
C PRO A 4 58.69 -4.41 11.00
N PHE A 5 58.41 -3.24 11.61
CA PHE A 5 57.12 -2.56 11.55
C PHE A 5 56.65 -2.12 10.15
N TYR A 6 57.56 -1.92 9.19
CA TYR A 6 57.18 -1.46 7.85
C TYR A 6 56.53 -2.58 7.02
N LYS A 7 56.92 -3.86 7.24
CA LYS A 7 56.33 -5.01 6.56
C LYS A 7 54.94 -5.38 7.10
N LEU A 8 54.69 -5.23 8.40
CA LEU A 8 53.35 -5.43 9.00
C LEU A 8 52.34 -4.42 8.45
N LYS A 9 52.66 -3.11 8.42
CA LYS A 9 51.75 -2.06 7.90
C LYS A 9 51.26 -2.33 6.47
N ARG A 10 52.09 -2.94 5.62
CA ARG A 10 51.75 -3.23 4.22
C ARG A 10 50.73 -4.36 4.05
N PHE A 11 50.51 -5.19 5.07
CA PHE A 11 49.50 -6.25 5.10
C PHE A 11 48.19 -5.81 5.79
N TYR A 12 48.27 -5.08 6.90
CA TYR A 12 47.07 -4.65 7.63
C TYR A 12 46.24 -3.58 6.89
N ILE A 13 46.88 -2.73 6.08
CA ILE A 13 46.17 -1.70 5.29
C ILE A 13 45.27 -2.35 4.22
N PRO A 14 45.75 -3.25 3.34
CA PRO A 14 44.88 -3.90 2.36
C PRO A 14 43.85 -4.84 3.01
N CYS A 15 44.17 -5.52 4.11
CA CYS A 15 43.18 -6.31 4.85
C CYS A 15 42.09 -5.44 5.51
N GLY A 16 42.47 -4.29 6.09
CA GLY A 16 41.52 -3.35 6.68
C GLY A 16 40.61 -2.71 5.63
N VAL A 17 41.15 -2.36 4.46
CA VAL A 17 40.36 -1.87 3.32
C VAL A 17 39.40 -2.95 2.80
N LEU A 18 39.86 -4.20 2.69
CA LEU A 18 39.00 -5.31 2.26
C LEU A 18 37.84 -5.55 3.24
N ILE A 19 38.11 -5.53 4.55
CA ILE A 19 37.08 -5.70 5.60
C ILE A 19 36.09 -4.53 5.55
N ALA A 20 36.59 -3.29 5.45
CA ALA A 20 35.73 -2.12 5.31
C ALA A 20 34.83 -2.19 4.07
N LEU A 21 35.37 -2.70 2.95
CA LEU A 21 34.63 -2.88 1.70
C LEU A 21 33.56 -3.98 1.80
N ILE A 22 33.86 -5.10 2.46
CA ILE A 22 32.88 -6.16 2.73
C ILE A 22 31.74 -5.64 3.63
N ILE A 23 32.08 -4.92 4.70
CA ILE A 23 31.09 -4.30 5.58
C ILE A 23 30.24 -3.29 4.81
N PHE A 24 30.87 -2.46 3.96
CA PHE A 24 30.15 -1.49 3.14
C PHE A 24 29.21 -2.16 2.14
N ILE A 25 29.63 -3.20 1.43
CA ILE A 25 28.78 -3.96 0.50
C ILE A 25 27.65 -4.64 1.26
N SER A 26 27.92 -5.24 2.42
CA SER A 26 26.90 -5.91 3.24
C SER A 26 25.85 -4.90 3.74
N LEU A 27 26.28 -3.73 4.21
CA LEU A 27 25.39 -2.63 4.59
C LEU A 27 24.62 -2.11 3.36
N THR A 28 25.29 -1.90 2.23
CA THR A 28 24.65 -1.46 0.98
C THR A 28 23.55 -2.44 0.58
N TYR A 29 23.83 -3.74 0.56
CA TYR A 29 22.84 -4.77 0.25
C TYR A 29 21.70 -4.78 1.27
N HIS A 30 22.00 -4.79 2.57
CA HIS A 30 20.98 -4.89 3.62
C HIS A 30 20.06 -3.65 3.70
N PHE A 31 20.57 -2.47 3.36
CA PHE A 31 19.83 -1.21 3.49
C PHE A 31 19.25 -0.69 2.18
N LEU A 32 19.87 -1.00 1.03
CA LEU A 32 19.45 -0.45 -0.26
C LEU A 32 18.71 -1.47 -1.13
N HIS A 33 18.91 -2.78 -0.93
CA HIS A 33 18.26 -3.78 -1.78
C HIS A 33 16.75 -3.61 -1.80
N ARG A 34 16.09 -3.60 -0.64
CA ARG A 34 14.64 -3.48 -0.53
C ARG A 34 14.07 -2.20 -1.16
N PRO A 35 14.49 -0.98 -0.79
CA PRO A 35 13.93 0.22 -1.41
C PRO A 35 14.25 0.35 -2.91
N LEU A 36 15.41 -0.11 -3.37
CA LEU A 36 15.75 -0.08 -4.79
C LEU A 36 14.99 -1.14 -5.59
N GLU A 37 14.76 -2.33 -5.02
CA GLU A 37 13.94 -3.38 -5.59
C GLU A 37 12.50 -2.89 -5.83
N LEU A 38 11.93 -2.13 -4.89
CA LEU A 38 10.62 -1.51 -5.04
C LEU A 38 10.58 -0.51 -6.20
N ILE A 39 11.57 0.38 -6.30
CA ILE A 39 11.68 1.34 -7.41
C ILE A 39 11.86 0.62 -8.75
N PHE A 40 12.67 -0.44 -8.77
CA PHE A 40 12.87 -1.25 -9.96
C PHE A 40 11.56 -1.93 -10.37
N TRP A 41 10.85 -2.52 -9.42
CA TRP A 41 9.55 -3.14 -9.67
C TRP A 41 8.54 -2.15 -10.26
N ASP A 42 8.47 -0.94 -9.70
CA ASP A 42 7.58 0.11 -10.18
C ASP A 42 7.86 0.51 -11.63
N ARG A 43 9.15 0.56 -11.99
CA ARG A 43 9.57 0.94 -13.34
C ARG A 43 9.31 -0.13 -14.39
N TYR A 44 9.44 -1.41 -14.04
CA TYR A 44 9.49 -2.50 -15.04
C TYR A 44 8.31 -3.46 -15.00
N TYR A 45 7.62 -3.61 -13.86
CA TYR A 45 6.59 -4.63 -13.68
C TYR A 45 5.22 -4.08 -13.29
N HIS A 46 5.17 -2.96 -12.55
CA HIS A 46 3.92 -2.41 -12.02
C HIS A 46 2.83 -2.24 -13.07
N GLU A 47 3.12 -1.64 -14.23
CA GLU A 47 2.09 -1.38 -15.25
C GLU A 47 1.40 -2.67 -15.71
N LYS A 48 2.19 -3.71 -15.98
CA LYS A 48 1.68 -5.01 -16.42
C LYS A 48 0.85 -5.67 -15.32
N GLU A 49 1.36 -5.71 -14.09
CA GLU A 49 0.66 -6.31 -12.95
C GLU A 49 -0.65 -5.58 -12.64
N TYR A 50 -0.64 -4.25 -12.72
CA TYR A 50 -1.83 -3.41 -12.52
C TYR A 50 -2.88 -3.65 -13.60
N GLN A 51 -2.51 -3.71 -14.88
CA GLN A 51 -3.46 -4.02 -15.95
C GLN A 51 -4.03 -5.43 -15.81
N ASN A 52 -3.22 -6.42 -15.46
CA ASN A 52 -3.69 -7.78 -15.19
C ASN A 52 -4.76 -7.78 -14.10
N ALA A 53 -4.47 -7.19 -12.94
CA ALA A 53 -5.43 -7.10 -11.83
C ALA A 53 -6.72 -6.35 -12.23
N LYS A 54 -6.59 -5.33 -13.09
CA LYS A 54 -7.75 -4.57 -13.61
C LYS A 54 -8.58 -5.39 -14.59
N ASP A 55 -7.96 -6.18 -15.43
CA ASP A 55 -8.65 -7.05 -16.38
C ASP A 55 -9.35 -8.21 -15.68
N ILE A 56 -8.77 -8.75 -14.60
CA ILE A 56 -9.47 -9.69 -13.69
C ILE A 56 -10.73 -9.04 -13.09
N TYR A 57 -10.65 -7.78 -12.66
CA TYR A 57 -11.83 -7.07 -12.15
C TYR A 57 -12.89 -6.82 -13.23
N LYS A 58 -12.49 -6.53 -14.46
CA LYS A 58 -13.43 -6.43 -15.60
C LYS A 58 -14.09 -7.78 -15.88
N LEU A 59 -13.32 -8.87 -15.83
CA LEU A 59 -13.81 -10.22 -16.04
C LEU A 59 -14.89 -10.58 -15.03
N PHE A 60 -14.68 -10.27 -13.75
CA PHE A 60 -15.70 -10.40 -12.71
C PHE A 60 -17.02 -9.71 -13.10
N LYS A 61 -16.98 -8.51 -13.66
CA LYS A 61 -18.18 -7.77 -14.07
C LYS A 61 -18.86 -8.32 -15.31
N SER A 62 -18.13 -8.98 -16.21
CA SER A 62 -18.65 -9.41 -17.50
C SER A 62 -19.01 -10.90 -17.55
N ASN A 63 -18.30 -11.74 -16.80
CA ASN A 63 -18.47 -13.19 -16.81
C ASN A 63 -17.99 -13.80 -15.48
N GLU A 64 -18.92 -13.99 -14.54
CA GLU A 64 -18.64 -14.50 -13.20
C GLU A 64 -18.05 -15.92 -13.21
N GLU A 65 -18.50 -16.79 -14.11
CA GLU A 65 -18.04 -18.19 -14.19
C GLU A 65 -16.59 -18.27 -14.70
N GLU A 66 -16.26 -17.53 -15.77
CA GLU A 66 -14.89 -17.46 -16.26
C GLU A 66 -13.97 -16.79 -15.23
N PHE A 67 -14.45 -15.76 -14.52
CA PHE A 67 -13.71 -15.15 -13.43
C PHE A 67 -13.37 -16.16 -12.32
N LYS A 68 -14.34 -16.97 -11.85
CA LYS A 68 -14.09 -18.00 -10.82
C LYS A 68 -13.02 -18.99 -11.28
N LYS A 69 -13.10 -19.42 -12.54
CA LYS A 69 -12.14 -20.36 -13.15
C LYS A 69 -10.74 -19.75 -13.19
N VAL A 70 -10.59 -18.57 -13.79
CA VAL A 70 -9.31 -17.86 -13.89
C VAL A 70 -8.71 -17.59 -12.51
N PHE A 71 -9.54 -17.19 -11.54
CA PHE A 71 -9.08 -16.91 -10.18
C PHE A 71 -8.39 -18.13 -9.52
N VAL A 72 -8.96 -19.32 -9.71
CA VAL A 72 -8.41 -20.58 -9.20
C VAL A 72 -7.20 -21.04 -10.02
N GLU A 73 -7.31 -21.04 -11.35
CA GLU A 73 -6.24 -21.51 -12.25
C GLU A 73 -4.97 -20.68 -12.14
N GLN A 74 -5.10 -19.35 -11.99
CA GLN A 74 -3.96 -18.45 -11.80
C GLN A 74 -3.54 -18.29 -10.34
N ASN A 75 -4.25 -18.93 -9.39
CA ASN A 75 -3.96 -18.90 -7.97
C ASN A 75 -3.81 -17.47 -7.41
N LEU A 76 -4.76 -16.61 -7.76
CA LEU A 76 -4.70 -15.17 -7.45
C LEU A 76 -4.72 -14.87 -5.94
N ASN A 77 -5.25 -15.78 -5.12
CA ASN A 77 -5.18 -15.67 -3.66
C ASN A 77 -3.74 -15.81 -3.12
N GLN A 78 -2.93 -16.69 -3.72
CA GLN A 78 -1.52 -16.82 -3.33
C GLN A 78 -0.70 -15.60 -3.76
N GLU A 79 -0.95 -15.09 -4.96
CA GLU A 79 -0.35 -13.83 -5.44
C GLU A 79 -0.65 -12.67 -4.47
N LEU A 80 -1.93 -12.52 -4.07
CA LEU A 80 -2.35 -11.53 -3.09
C LEU A 80 -1.56 -11.66 -1.77
N LYS A 81 -1.41 -12.87 -1.24
CA LYS A 81 -0.69 -13.11 0.04
C LYS A 81 0.79 -12.73 -0.05
N LEU A 82 1.43 -12.99 -1.19
CA LEU A 82 2.81 -12.58 -1.42
C LEU A 82 2.92 -11.05 -1.46
N ASN A 83 2.06 -10.39 -2.23
CA ASN A 83 2.02 -8.93 -2.32
C ASN A 83 1.66 -8.26 -0.98
N GLN A 84 0.77 -8.86 -0.19
CA GLN A 84 0.46 -8.42 1.18
C GLN A 84 1.74 -8.42 2.04
N LYS A 85 2.48 -9.53 2.04
CA LYS A 85 3.70 -9.67 2.84
C LYS A 85 4.77 -8.66 2.41
N GLU A 86 4.94 -8.46 1.11
CA GLU A 86 5.88 -7.47 0.57
C GLU A 86 5.49 -6.04 0.96
N LEU A 87 4.23 -5.67 0.77
CA LEU A 87 3.74 -4.34 1.11
C LEU A 87 3.93 -4.03 2.60
N LEU A 88 3.53 -4.96 3.48
CA LEU A 88 3.71 -4.80 4.92
C LEU A 88 5.20 -4.71 5.30
N ASN A 89 6.08 -5.45 4.61
CA ASN A 89 7.52 -5.34 4.82
C ASN A 89 8.05 -3.95 4.43
N TYR A 90 7.56 -3.35 3.34
CA TYR A 90 7.92 -1.98 2.98
C TYR A 90 7.39 -0.96 4.00
N MET A 91 6.14 -1.09 4.43
CA MET A 91 5.53 -0.19 5.43
C MET A 91 6.26 -0.26 6.77
N HIS A 92 6.59 -1.47 7.23
CA HIS A 92 7.33 -1.68 8.48
C HIS A 92 8.71 -1.01 8.46
N ASN A 93 9.39 -1.03 7.31
CA ASN A 93 10.74 -0.47 7.16
C ASN A 93 10.75 0.95 6.59
N PHE A 94 9.59 1.53 6.34
CA PHE A 94 9.43 2.78 5.60
C PHE A 94 10.32 3.90 6.12
N LYS A 95 10.28 4.19 7.42
CA LYS A 95 11.05 5.30 8.01
C LYS A 95 12.55 5.20 7.72
N LYS A 96 13.07 3.98 7.80
CA LYS A 96 14.48 3.67 7.54
C LYS A 96 14.76 3.82 6.06
N ASP A 97 14.02 3.11 5.24
CA ASP A 97 14.20 3.03 3.79
C ASP A 97 14.05 4.41 3.13
N PHE A 98 13.02 5.17 3.52
CA PHE A 98 12.77 6.54 3.07
C PHE A 98 13.93 7.48 3.40
N LYS A 99 14.48 7.42 4.63
CA LYS A 99 15.63 8.24 5.01
C LYS A 99 16.86 7.95 4.14
N PHE A 100 17.10 6.69 3.79
CA PHE A 100 18.19 6.34 2.87
C PHE A 100 17.92 6.86 1.46
N MET A 101 16.68 6.73 0.96
CA MET A 101 16.31 7.25 -0.35
C MET A 101 16.42 8.78 -0.42
N GLN A 102 16.15 9.49 0.68
CA GLN A 102 16.39 10.94 0.76
C GLN A 102 17.87 11.30 0.64
N ILE A 103 18.77 10.54 1.26
CA ILE A 103 20.22 10.76 1.13
C ILE A 103 20.68 10.57 -0.33
N LEU A 104 20.04 9.66 -1.05
CA LEU A 104 20.34 9.37 -2.45
C LEU A 104 19.56 10.24 -3.46
N GLY A 105 18.64 11.09 -3.01
CA GLY A 105 17.74 11.86 -3.88
C GLY A 105 16.73 11.01 -4.66
N LEU A 106 16.39 9.82 -4.16
CA LEU A 106 15.44 8.87 -4.75
C LEU A 106 14.13 8.76 -3.96
N ASP A 107 13.92 9.64 -2.98
CA ASP A 107 12.78 9.65 -2.06
C ASP A 107 11.43 9.78 -2.76
N ASN A 108 11.33 10.62 -3.79
CA ASN A 108 10.09 10.72 -4.57
C ASN A 108 9.80 9.44 -5.37
N ALA A 109 10.81 8.86 -6.02
CA ALA A 109 10.66 7.60 -6.76
C ALA A 109 10.23 6.46 -5.82
N TYR A 110 10.82 6.40 -4.63
CA TYR A 110 10.44 5.42 -3.61
C TYR A 110 8.99 5.62 -3.12
N LEU A 111 8.55 6.85 -2.87
CA LEU A 111 7.17 7.12 -2.47
C LEU A 111 6.16 6.74 -3.56
N VAL A 112 6.46 7.07 -4.83
CA VAL A 112 5.61 6.68 -5.96
C VAL A 112 5.53 5.16 -6.08
N ALA A 113 6.67 4.48 -6.00
CA ALA A 113 6.73 3.02 -6.08
C ALA A 113 5.96 2.33 -4.94
N LEU A 114 6.10 2.84 -3.70
CA LEU A 114 5.34 2.34 -2.55
C LEU A 114 3.84 2.58 -2.71
N LYS A 115 3.44 3.75 -3.20
CA LYS A 115 2.05 4.05 -3.51
C LYS A 115 1.50 3.10 -4.56
N ASN A 116 2.24 2.85 -5.64
CA ASN A 116 1.79 1.98 -6.72
C ASN A 116 1.69 0.51 -6.27
N LYS A 117 2.59 0.06 -5.39
CA LYS A 117 2.50 -1.27 -4.75
C LYS A 117 1.25 -1.38 -3.86
N ASP A 118 0.94 -0.34 -3.09
CA ASP A 118 -0.29 -0.24 -2.29
C ASP A 118 -1.56 -0.27 -3.17
N VAL A 119 -1.60 0.53 -4.26
CA VAL A 119 -2.71 0.53 -5.24
C VAL A 119 -2.94 -0.87 -5.83
N LEU A 120 -1.88 -1.54 -6.29
CA LEU A 120 -1.97 -2.88 -6.86
C LEU A 120 -2.55 -3.86 -5.85
N PHE A 121 -2.01 -3.85 -4.63
CA PHE A 121 -2.48 -4.73 -3.56
C PHE A 121 -3.97 -4.48 -3.26
N GLY A 122 -4.44 -3.23 -3.30
CA GLY A 122 -5.86 -2.89 -3.10
C GLY A 122 -6.78 -3.48 -4.17
N LEU A 123 -6.34 -3.44 -5.42
CA LEU A 123 -7.09 -4.02 -6.55
C LEU A 123 -7.12 -5.56 -6.49
N GLN A 124 -6.00 -6.19 -6.13
CA GLN A 124 -5.94 -7.63 -5.93
C GLN A 124 -6.82 -8.07 -4.75
N MET A 125 -6.82 -7.31 -3.65
CA MET A 125 -7.69 -7.55 -2.50
C MET A 125 -9.16 -7.44 -2.90
N GLN A 126 -9.52 -6.44 -3.72
CA GLN A 126 -10.87 -6.31 -4.26
C GLN A 126 -11.27 -7.54 -5.08
N ASN A 127 -10.39 -8.05 -5.96
CA ASN A 127 -10.65 -9.26 -6.73
C ASN A 127 -10.83 -10.50 -5.83
N ASN A 128 -10.04 -10.60 -4.77
CA ASN A 128 -10.17 -11.68 -3.79
C ASN A 128 -11.52 -11.62 -3.07
N LEU A 129 -11.95 -10.44 -2.62
CA LEU A 129 -13.26 -10.24 -2.02
C LEU A 129 -14.41 -10.54 -3.01
N ASN A 130 -14.28 -10.15 -4.29
CA ASN A 130 -15.25 -10.52 -5.34
C ASN A 130 -15.37 -12.04 -5.51
N TYR A 131 -14.25 -12.76 -5.50
CA TYR A 131 -14.26 -14.22 -5.59
C TYR A 131 -14.98 -14.87 -4.42
N PHE A 132 -14.65 -14.47 -3.18
CA PHE A 132 -15.30 -15.03 -2.00
C PHE A 132 -16.78 -14.67 -1.90
N TYR A 133 -17.15 -13.48 -2.38
CA TYR A 133 -18.56 -13.12 -2.54
C TYR A 133 -19.30 -14.12 -3.44
N LEU A 134 -18.75 -14.46 -4.61
CA LEU A 134 -19.36 -15.40 -5.55
C LEU A 134 -19.32 -16.87 -5.07
N ALA A 135 -18.26 -17.27 -4.38
CA ALA A 135 -18.04 -18.65 -3.93
C ALA A 135 -19.01 -19.10 -2.80
N SER A 136 -19.84 -18.20 -2.27
CA SER A 136 -21.00 -18.50 -1.41
C SER A 136 -20.73 -19.47 -0.25
N ASN A 137 -19.62 -19.29 0.48
CA ASN A 137 -19.31 -20.09 1.66
C ASN A 137 -19.07 -19.17 2.87
N SER A 138 -20.09 -19.03 3.73
CA SER A 138 -20.17 -18.00 4.79
C SER A 138 -19.00 -18.01 5.78
N THR A 139 -18.47 -19.19 6.11
CA THR A 139 -17.31 -19.34 7.02
C THR A 139 -16.01 -18.82 6.39
N THR A 140 -15.83 -19.02 5.07
CA THR A 140 -14.65 -18.56 4.32
C THR A 140 -14.67 -17.03 4.18
N ASN A 141 -15.86 -16.43 4.10
CA ASN A 141 -16.02 -14.98 4.02
C ASN A 141 -15.53 -14.26 5.29
N LEU A 142 -15.77 -14.82 6.49
CA LEU A 142 -15.35 -14.18 7.74
C LEU A 142 -13.82 -14.15 7.90
N LYS A 143 -13.13 -15.25 7.55
CA LYS A 143 -11.65 -15.31 7.64
C LYS A 143 -10.99 -14.27 6.74
N GLU A 144 -11.49 -14.13 5.52
CA GLU A 144 -10.95 -13.21 4.52
C GLU A 144 -11.29 -11.75 4.88
N ILE A 145 -12.48 -11.48 5.41
CA ILE A 145 -12.83 -10.18 5.99
C ILE A 145 -11.89 -9.85 7.15
N ASN A 146 -11.64 -10.78 8.08
CA ASN A 146 -10.72 -10.54 9.19
C ASN A 146 -9.29 -10.28 8.72
N ASN A 147 -8.80 -11.01 7.70
CA ASN A 147 -7.50 -10.71 7.10
C ASN A 147 -7.47 -9.30 6.49
N TYR A 148 -8.49 -8.93 5.73
CA TYR A 148 -8.64 -7.59 5.17
C TYR A 148 -8.64 -6.51 6.27
N LEU A 149 -9.36 -6.73 7.36
CA LEU A 149 -9.45 -5.81 8.50
C LEU A 149 -8.09 -5.63 9.20
N ASN A 150 -7.35 -6.73 9.41
CA ASN A 150 -6.01 -6.67 9.98
C ASN A 150 -5.06 -5.83 9.10
N VAL A 151 -5.18 -5.93 7.77
CA VAL A 151 -4.38 -5.10 6.87
C VAL A 151 -4.82 -3.63 6.93
N ALA A 152 -6.12 -3.35 7.06
CA ALA A 152 -6.59 -1.98 7.25
C ALA A 152 -6.05 -1.34 8.55
N ASP A 153 -5.91 -2.12 9.62
CA ASP A 153 -5.29 -1.67 10.87
C ASP A 153 -3.79 -1.35 10.70
N GLU A 154 -3.04 -2.21 10.01
CA GLU A 154 -1.62 -1.96 9.67
C GLU A 154 -1.46 -0.69 8.80
N LEU A 155 -2.34 -0.53 7.80
CA LEU A 155 -2.38 0.67 6.96
C LEU A 155 -2.68 1.92 7.79
N LEU A 156 -3.60 1.86 8.75
CA LEU A 156 -3.90 2.98 9.64
C LEU A 156 -2.67 3.43 10.43
N VAL A 157 -1.89 2.48 10.96
CA VAL A 157 -0.63 2.77 11.66
C VAL A 157 0.36 3.43 10.69
N PHE A 158 0.50 2.87 9.49
CA PHE A 158 1.39 3.38 8.46
C PHE A 158 1.04 4.82 8.01
N MET A 159 -0.26 5.15 7.92
CA MET A 159 -0.70 6.50 7.56
C MET A 159 -0.21 7.57 8.54
N SER A 160 0.02 7.21 9.81
CA SER A 160 0.62 8.14 10.78
C SER A 160 2.09 8.48 10.46
N GLU A 161 2.83 7.60 9.79
CA GLU A 161 4.19 7.86 9.32
C GLU A 161 4.18 8.73 8.05
N ILE A 162 3.22 8.51 7.15
CA ILE A 162 3.01 9.36 5.96
C ILE A 162 2.65 10.80 6.35
N GLU A 163 1.81 10.98 7.37
CA GLU A 163 1.39 12.30 7.84
C GLU A 163 2.58 13.15 8.33
N LYS A 164 3.59 12.51 8.95
CA LYS A 164 4.81 13.15 9.47
C LYS A 164 5.75 13.64 8.37
N LEU A 165 5.53 13.28 7.10
CA LEU A 165 6.38 13.74 6.01
C LEU A 165 6.34 15.28 5.87
N PRO A 166 7.42 15.93 5.42
CA PRO A 166 7.40 17.37 5.11
C PRO A 166 6.35 17.76 4.05
N SER A 167 5.97 19.04 4.01
CA SER A 167 4.96 19.56 3.08
C SER A 167 5.31 19.37 1.60
N LYS A 168 6.60 19.30 1.25
CA LYS A 168 7.04 19.02 -0.13
C LYS A 168 6.56 17.66 -0.69
N TYR A 169 6.01 16.78 0.15
CA TYR A 169 5.44 15.49 -0.24
C TYR A 169 3.90 15.45 -0.15
N ASN A 170 3.23 16.60 -0.01
CA ASN A 170 1.77 16.66 0.17
C ASN A 170 0.98 15.92 -0.92
N LEU A 171 1.38 16.01 -2.20
CA LEU A 171 0.78 15.21 -3.27
C LEU A 171 0.81 13.70 -2.97
N GLY A 172 1.97 13.19 -2.54
CA GLY A 172 2.11 11.79 -2.13
C GLY A 172 1.20 11.44 -0.94
N LYS A 173 1.11 12.33 0.05
CA LYS A 173 0.20 12.14 1.20
C LYS A 173 -1.26 12.07 0.76
N ILE A 174 -1.70 12.94 -0.14
CA ILE A 174 -3.05 12.93 -0.71
C ILE A 174 -3.33 11.57 -1.37
N MET A 175 -2.40 11.07 -2.18
CA MET A 175 -2.56 9.77 -2.86
C MET A 175 -2.70 8.61 -1.87
N PHE A 176 -1.87 8.57 -0.82
CA PHE A 176 -2.00 7.54 0.23
C PHE A 176 -3.33 7.66 1.00
N GLU A 177 -3.80 8.87 1.31
CA GLU A 177 -5.10 9.06 1.97
C GLU A 177 -6.28 8.63 1.07
N ILE A 178 -6.19 8.85 -0.25
CA ILE A 178 -7.19 8.37 -1.22
C ILE A 178 -7.21 6.84 -1.27
N ASN A 179 -6.05 6.20 -1.33
CA ASN A 179 -5.95 4.73 -1.31
C ASN A 179 -6.51 4.16 -0.01
N PHE A 180 -6.09 4.70 1.14
CA PHE A 180 -6.56 4.25 2.45
C PHE A 180 -8.08 4.43 2.58
N MET A 181 -8.63 5.54 2.10
CA MET A 181 -10.08 5.73 2.02
C MET A 181 -10.74 4.68 1.12
N THR A 182 -10.14 4.38 -0.03
CA THR A 182 -10.63 3.34 -0.96
C THR A 182 -10.69 1.98 -0.29
N TYR A 183 -9.64 1.60 0.47
CA TYR A 183 -9.69 0.39 1.29
C TYR A 183 -10.93 0.40 2.16
N ASN A 184 -11.10 1.38 3.04
CA ASN A 184 -12.22 1.42 3.98
C ASN A 184 -13.60 1.40 3.26
N ILE A 185 -13.73 1.97 2.06
CA ILE A 185 -14.95 1.90 1.24
C ILE A 185 -15.26 0.47 0.80
N LEU A 186 -14.24 -0.31 0.39
CA LEU A 186 -14.42 -1.68 -0.08
C LEU A 186 -15.14 -2.54 0.96
N PHE A 187 -14.81 -2.38 2.26
CA PHE A 187 -15.52 -3.08 3.34
C PHE A 187 -17.05 -2.92 3.25
N PHE A 188 -17.53 -1.69 3.11
CA PHE A 188 -18.97 -1.39 3.04
C PHE A 188 -19.61 -1.82 1.72
N GLY A 189 -18.82 -1.89 0.64
CA GLY A 189 -19.27 -2.41 -0.65
C GLY A 189 -19.40 -3.94 -0.68
N PHE A 190 -18.53 -4.66 0.03
CA PHE A 190 -18.46 -6.13 0.02
C PHE A 190 -19.31 -6.80 1.09
N THR A 191 -19.52 -6.16 2.23
CA THR A 191 -20.35 -6.70 3.31
C THR A 191 -21.84 -6.44 3.05
N LEU A 192 -22.38 -6.92 1.92
CA LEU A 192 -23.78 -6.69 1.54
C LEU A 192 -24.78 -7.22 2.59
N ASP A 193 -24.47 -8.36 3.20
CA ASP A 193 -25.20 -8.88 4.37
C ASP A 193 -25.06 -7.93 5.56
N ILE A 194 -26.18 -7.31 5.93
CA ILE A 194 -26.26 -6.35 7.03
C ILE A 194 -25.89 -7.03 8.35
N ASN A 195 -26.33 -8.27 8.61
CA ASN A 195 -26.04 -8.96 9.87
C ASN A 195 -24.53 -9.21 10.01
N LEU A 196 -23.88 -9.65 8.92
CA LEU A 196 -22.43 -9.82 8.88
C LEU A 196 -21.72 -8.49 9.13
N MET A 197 -22.06 -7.43 8.40
CA MET A 197 -21.47 -6.11 8.59
C MET A 197 -21.65 -5.61 10.04
N CYS A 198 -22.85 -5.73 10.60
CA CYS A 198 -23.15 -5.26 11.96
C CYS A 198 -22.41 -6.05 13.04
N SER A 199 -22.10 -7.33 12.79
CA SER A 199 -21.29 -8.16 13.68
C SER A 199 -19.81 -7.76 13.73
N ILE A 200 -19.31 -7.01 12.73
CA ILE A 200 -17.91 -6.55 12.72
C ILE A 200 -17.71 -5.43 13.76
N PRO A 201 -16.80 -5.60 14.75
CA PRO A 201 -16.58 -4.60 15.79
C PRO A 201 -15.96 -3.29 15.27
N GLN A 202 -15.18 -3.36 14.18
CA GLN A 202 -14.40 -2.24 13.65
C GLN A 202 -15.18 -1.33 12.69
N LYS A 203 -16.44 -1.66 12.37
CA LYS A 203 -17.24 -0.98 11.33
C LYS A 203 -17.35 0.54 11.54
N GLU A 204 -17.50 1.01 12.79
CA GLU A 204 -17.53 2.45 13.07
C GLU A 204 -16.16 3.12 12.91
N GLN A 205 -15.08 2.40 13.25
CA GLN A 205 -13.71 2.88 13.06
C GLN A 205 -13.40 3.05 11.56
N LEU A 206 -13.86 2.13 10.70
CA LEU A 206 -13.67 2.24 9.25
C LEU A 206 -14.35 3.49 8.68
N LEU A 207 -15.59 3.82 9.12
CA LEU A 207 -16.23 5.08 8.74
C LEU A 207 -15.45 6.29 9.27
N LYS A 208 -14.97 6.24 10.52
CA LYS A 208 -14.17 7.32 11.10
C LYS A 208 -12.87 7.54 10.31
N ASN A 209 -12.21 6.47 9.89
CA ASN A 209 -11.04 6.51 9.02
C ASN A 209 -11.37 7.25 7.71
N MET A 210 -12.45 6.87 7.02
CA MET A 210 -12.88 7.54 5.78
C MET A 210 -13.12 9.04 5.98
N ILE A 211 -13.81 9.43 7.06
CA ILE A 211 -14.08 10.84 7.37
C ILE A 211 -12.77 11.60 7.64
N ASN A 212 -11.84 10.99 8.38
CA ASN A 212 -10.56 11.61 8.70
C ASN A 212 -9.67 11.76 7.46
N SER A 213 -9.57 10.74 6.61
CA SER A 213 -8.85 10.81 5.34
C SER A 213 -9.41 11.90 4.44
N TYR A 214 -10.73 12.00 4.31
CA TYR A 214 -11.37 13.07 3.55
C TYR A 214 -11.01 14.47 4.07
N LYS A 215 -11.00 14.67 5.40
CA LYS A 215 -10.56 15.94 6.00
C LYS A 215 -9.10 16.23 5.69
N LYS A 216 -8.21 15.24 5.80
CA LYS A 216 -6.78 15.40 5.52
C LYS A 216 -6.50 15.71 4.06
N ILE A 217 -7.19 15.05 3.12
CA ILE A 217 -7.10 15.34 1.68
C ILE A 217 -7.41 16.82 1.42
N ASN A 218 -8.50 17.34 2.01
CA ASN A 218 -8.86 18.75 1.87
C ASN A 218 -7.78 19.68 2.48
N LEU A 219 -7.23 19.34 3.65
CA LEU A 219 -6.17 20.13 4.30
C LEU A 219 -4.88 20.17 3.46
N PHE A 220 -4.45 19.03 2.90
CA PHE A 220 -3.27 18.98 2.04
C PHE A 220 -3.51 19.71 0.73
N HIS A 221 -4.73 19.62 0.17
CA HIS A 221 -5.13 20.35 -1.02
C HIS A 221 -5.05 21.87 -0.83
N ASP A 222 -5.61 22.40 0.27
CA ASP A 222 -5.60 23.84 0.54
C ASP A 222 -4.16 24.40 0.69
N ALA A 223 -3.21 23.56 1.11
CA ALA A 223 -1.79 23.90 1.17
C ALA A 223 -1.09 23.87 -0.21
N ASP A 224 -1.54 23.01 -1.14
CA ASP A 224 -0.90 22.73 -2.44
C ASP A 224 -1.51 23.49 -3.63
N LEU A 225 -2.61 24.24 -3.45
CA LEU A 225 -3.25 25.11 -4.46
C LEU A 225 -2.34 26.19 -5.11
N LYS A 226 -1.03 26.19 -4.81
CA LYS A 226 0.01 26.96 -5.50
C LYS A 226 0.66 26.22 -6.67
N PHE A 227 0.40 24.93 -6.88
CA PHE A 227 1.00 24.14 -7.97
C PHE A 227 -0.10 23.55 -8.86
N GLN A 228 -0.16 24.03 -10.12
CA GLN A 228 -1.05 23.54 -11.17
C GLN A 228 -0.46 22.25 -11.74
N ASP A 229 -0.98 21.08 -11.35
CA ASP A 229 -0.67 19.81 -12.01
C ASP A 229 -1.94 19.02 -12.34
N GLN A 230 -2.00 18.46 -13.54
CA GLN A 230 -3.19 17.81 -14.10
C GLN A 230 -3.56 16.51 -13.35
N GLU A 231 -2.60 15.83 -12.73
CA GLU A 231 -2.83 14.68 -11.82
C GLU A 231 -3.61 15.09 -10.56
N LEU A 232 -3.39 16.31 -10.04
CA LEU A 232 -4.13 16.84 -8.89
C LEU A 232 -5.61 17.06 -9.25
N TYR A 233 -5.89 17.49 -10.49
CA TYR A 233 -7.25 17.72 -10.97
C TYR A 233 -8.08 16.42 -11.05
N GLU A 234 -7.49 15.31 -11.46
CA GLU A 234 -8.16 14.00 -11.45
C GLU A 234 -8.43 13.50 -10.02
N ALA A 235 -7.47 13.70 -9.10
CA ALA A 235 -7.67 13.43 -7.68
C ALA A 235 -8.79 14.30 -7.06
N ILE A 236 -8.95 15.55 -7.51
CA ILE A 236 -10.03 16.47 -7.08
C ILE A 236 -11.40 15.99 -7.57
N TYR A 237 -11.53 15.48 -8.80
CA TYR A 237 -12.83 14.95 -9.26
C TYR A 237 -13.26 13.71 -8.46
N VAL A 238 -12.30 12.95 -7.92
CA VAL A 238 -12.54 11.86 -6.98
C VAL A 238 -13.14 12.39 -5.66
N THR A 239 -12.74 13.55 -5.14
CA THR A 239 -13.23 14.06 -3.83
C THR A 239 -14.74 14.29 -3.72
N LYS A 240 -15.43 14.72 -4.80
CA LYS A 240 -16.91 14.79 -4.81
C LYS A 240 -17.54 13.40 -4.69
N LYS A 241 -16.94 12.37 -5.31
CA LYS A 241 -17.35 10.98 -5.15
C LYS A 241 -17.02 10.45 -3.74
N LEU A 242 -15.93 10.91 -3.12
CA LEU A 242 -15.54 10.49 -1.77
C LEU A 242 -16.58 10.85 -0.71
N ASN A 243 -17.16 12.06 -0.76
CA ASN A 243 -18.24 12.43 0.17
C ASN A 243 -19.51 11.58 -0.05
N TYR A 244 -19.82 11.24 -1.32
CA TYR A 244 -20.88 10.27 -1.63
C TYR A 244 -20.61 8.90 -0.96
N PHE A 245 -19.38 8.39 -1.03
CA PHE A 245 -19.03 7.12 -0.39
C PHE A 245 -19.09 7.17 1.15
N ILE A 246 -18.77 8.31 1.77
CA ILE A 246 -18.99 8.51 3.21
C ILE A 246 -20.47 8.43 3.55
N ASN A 247 -21.33 9.09 2.77
CA ASN A 247 -22.78 9.04 2.99
C ASN A 247 -23.35 7.64 2.74
N PHE A 248 -22.84 6.92 1.74
CA PHE A 248 -23.16 5.51 1.51
C PHE A 248 -22.80 4.65 2.74
N ALA A 249 -21.57 4.77 3.26
CA ALA A 249 -21.13 4.02 4.44
C ALA A 249 -21.95 4.37 5.69
N LYS A 250 -22.29 5.65 5.90
CA LYS A 250 -23.21 6.08 6.96
C LYS A 250 -24.59 5.42 6.82
N GLY A 251 -25.17 5.44 5.62
CA GLY A 251 -26.46 4.82 5.35
C GLY A 251 -26.46 3.32 5.64
N ARG A 252 -25.37 2.62 5.27
CA ARG A 252 -25.15 1.20 5.60
C ARG A 252 -25.09 1.00 7.12
N LEU A 253 -24.32 1.80 7.85
CA LEU A 253 -24.19 1.68 9.31
C LEU A 253 -25.48 1.98 10.07
N ASN A 254 -26.30 2.92 9.60
CA ASN A 254 -27.61 3.20 10.20
C ASN A 254 -28.52 1.96 10.17
N ALA A 255 -28.37 1.08 9.17
CA ALA A 255 -29.11 -0.18 9.09
C ALA A 255 -28.75 -1.18 10.21
N CYS A 256 -27.67 -0.94 10.98
CA CYS A 256 -27.33 -1.72 12.17
C CYS A 256 -28.15 -1.36 13.41
N GLY A 257 -29.12 -0.44 13.32
CA GLY A 257 -30.03 -0.12 14.42
C GLY A 257 -29.46 0.83 15.47
N ARG A 258 -28.67 1.82 15.04
CA ARG A 258 -28.35 3.00 15.87
C ARG A 258 -29.04 4.24 15.32
#